data_AF-A0A7S0AB23-F1
#
_entry.id   AF-A0A7S0AB23-F1
#
_cell.length_a   1.000
_cell.length_b   1.000
_cell.length_c   1.000
_cell.angle_alpha   90.00
_cell.angle_beta   90.00
_cell.angle_gamma   90.00
#
_symmetry.space_group_name_H-M   'P 1'
#
loop_
_entity.id
_entity.type
_entity.pdbx_description
1 polymer ?
#
loop_
_entity_poly.entity_id
_entity_poly.type
_entity_poly.pdbx_seq_one_letter_code
_entity_poly.pdbx_strand_id
1 'polypeptide(L)'
;MAVAAQMSPVDGGPLPSDESCFLDDRGFRWAVYTAPVGTEAHLPSDFEVGDDVWVRLGRNCGCHGSVDAVHPGSTAEIGMSKAMSPEVGGASHGVGKEAAPGSEAASPQRRRLRVDGKGRSRSDVTVRVGEDTEVQCGFERLTHLLPVTAQAACVAIVADTLGYRQLARCQVTAQDRVVEIGSSTGLCTTILHAQASSVIGFDLSLAQLDEARQAFPEVRFEFLNIFEEPDRLRDMPEASGCTVAFLDIGGDREISQVVHAIELLRRHCLPSLRLLVVKSEELHAAAVAWASEVWLKAGGARKLKAPDAFMQPWAHLRVPTAPRPRGEQLCVQDSPTLPRGAGSALQHKKKRALCGRARAAAAASAAGSLSIPLGTLEACLPCCCTHHSGFHCVDLGSVFGEVACCLILDENDHPLVRSHKVVCVFGTHALASRLARAAEQQVPVFLGRGGARAAPYEFWGSFCAQGVLSDNCPLYCDASVQALRSDWEMRLRRRTDDLDIRLLQLHCTCSEGEALRAKCSCGDGGPDEGPDAAVRLTFPPRHHAEATSPEAWVEVLRQRRTAAAAAAA
;
A
#
# COMPACT_ATOMS: atom_id res chain seq x y z
N MET A 1 -15.81 11.68 8.36
CA MET A 1 -16.83 10.73 8.86
C MET A 1 -18.25 11.27 9.08
N ALA A 2 -18.53 12.59 9.04
CA ALA A 2 -19.89 13.10 9.33
C ALA A 2 -20.87 13.18 8.12
N VAL A 3 -20.45 12.87 6.89
CA VAL A 3 -21.31 13.01 5.68
C VAL A 3 -21.98 11.69 5.27
N ALA A 4 -21.42 10.53 5.62
CA ALA A 4 -21.96 9.23 5.22
C ALA A 4 -23.27 8.84 5.95
N ALA A 5 -23.58 9.48 7.09
CA ALA A 5 -24.70 9.08 7.95
C ALA A 5 -26.09 9.61 7.52
N GLN A 6 -26.19 10.44 6.47
CA GLN A 6 -27.47 11.03 6.02
C GLN A 6 -27.95 10.58 4.65
N MET A 7 -27.27 9.63 4.00
CA MET A 7 -27.69 9.17 2.68
C MET A 7 -28.36 7.80 2.80
N SER A 8 -29.67 7.80 3.04
CA SER A 8 -30.47 6.58 3.01
C SER A 8 -30.56 6.06 1.58
N PRO A 9 -30.33 4.75 1.34
CA PRO A 9 -30.59 4.16 0.02
C PRO A 9 -32.07 4.35 -0.34
N VAL A 10 -32.32 4.81 -1.56
CA VAL A 10 -33.69 4.95 -2.10
C VAL A 10 -34.35 3.57 -2.12
N ASP A 11 -35.56 3.47 -1.55
CA ASP A 11 -36.30 2.21 -1.34
C ASP A 11 -36.41 1.34 -2.61
N GLY A 12 -36.31 0.02 -2.40
CA GLY A 12 -36.03 -1.04 -3.38
C GLY A 12 -37.11 -1.33 -4.42
N GLY A 13 -37.41 -0.37 -5.29
CA GLY A 13 -38.11 -0.63 -6.55
C GLY A 13 -37.35 -1.60 -7.48
N PRO A 14 -38.04 -2.25 -8.43
CA PRO A 14 -37.42 -3.16 -9.40
C PRO A 14 -36.29 -2.47 -10.16
N LEU A 15 -35.18 -3.17 -10.34
CA LEU A 15 -34.02 -2.63 -11.07
C LEU A 15 -34.42 -2.30 -12.51
N PRO A 16 -34.18 -1.07 -12.99
CA PRO A 16 -34.38 -0.74 -14.40
C PRO A 16 -33.50 -1.64 -15.27
N SER A 17 -34.09 -2.22 -16.32
CA SER A 17 -33.40 -3.09 -17.29
C SER A 17 -32.53 -2.33 -18.29
N ASP A 18 -32.55 -1.00 -18.26
CA ASP A 18 -31.83 -0.13 -19.19
C ASP A 18 -30.39 0.12 -18.71
N GLU A 19 -29.40 -0.30 -19.49
CA GLU A 19 -27.97 -0.07 -19.20
C GLU A 19 -27.63 1.42 -19.00
N SER A 20 -28.43 2.32 -19.57
CA SER A 20 -28.26 3.78 -19.45
C SER A 20 -28.33 4.28 -18.01
N CYS A 21 -29.07 3.60 -17.12
CA CYS A 21 -29.22 4.04 -15.73
C CYS A 21 -27.93 3.93 -14.91
N PHE A 22 -26.96 3.15 -15.40
CA PHE A 22 -25.69 2.92 -14.73
C PHE A 22 -24.52 3.73 -15.31
N LEU A 23 -24.84 4.64 -16.23
CA LEU A 23 -23.92 5.65 -16.73
C LEU A 23 -24.16 6.93 -15.94
N ASP A 24 -23.10 7.69 -15.67
CA ASP A 24 -23.27 9.08 -15.26
C ASP A 24 -23.52 10.02 -16.47
N ASP A 25 -23.66 11.30 -16.17
CA ASP A 25 -23.82 12.40 -17.12
C ASP A 25 -22.72 12.49 -18.19
N ARG A 26 -21.64 11.71 -18.04
CA ARG A 26 -20.49 11.65 -18.96
C ARG A 26 -20.33 10.29 -19.65
N GLY A 27 -21.28 9.38 -19.47
CA GLY A 27 -21.20 8.05 -20.07
C GLY A 27 -20.18 7.13 -19.38
N PHE A 28 -19.75 7.46 -18.15
CA PHE A 28 -18.89 6.57 -17.36
C PHE A 28 -19.74 5.64 -16.49
N ARG A 29 -19.36 4.38 -16.49
CA ARG A 29 -19.79 3.39 -15.50
C ARG A 29 -18.93 3.52 -14.26
N TRP A 30 -19.49 3.21 -13.09
CA TRP A 30 -18.75 3.18 -11.85
C TRP A 30 -18.77 1.77 -11.26
N ALA A 31 -17.57 1.24 -11.04
CA ALA A 31 -17.33 -0.06 -10.44
C ALA A 31 -16.58 0.11 -9.11
N VAL A 32 -16.97 -0.67 -8.11
CA VAL A 32 -16.33 -0.76 -6.81
C VAL A 32 -15.69 -2.14 -6.73
N TYR A 33 -14.37 -2.18 -6.73
CA TYR A 33 -13.62 -3.42 -6.72
C TYR A 33 -13.16 -3.75 -5.31
N THR A 34 -13.45 -4.96 -4.87
CA THR A 34 -12.96 -5.50 -3.60
C THR A 34 -12.11 -6.72 -3.91
N ALA A 35 -10.82 -6.65 -3.60
CA ALA A 35 -9.95 -7.81 -3.77
C ALA A 35 -10.50 -8.99 -2.95
N PRO A 36 -10.55 -10.20 -3.51
CA PRO A 36 -11.03 -11.37 -2.78
C PRO A 36 -10.16 -11.60 -1.56
N VAL A 37 -10.75 -11.49 -0.37
CA VAL A 37 -10.06 -11.71 0.90
C VAL A 37 -9.98 -13.21 1.13
N GLY A 38 -8.83 -13.83 0.78
CA GLY A 38 -8.28 -15.05 1.38
C GLY A 38 -9.20 -16.26 1.62
N THR A 39 -10.35 -16.35 0.95
CA THR A 39 -11.30 -17.45 1.11
C THR A 39 -11.15 -18.38 -0.08
N GLU A 40 -10.84 -19.65 0.20
CA GLU A 40 -11.04 -20.77 -0.73
C GLU A 40 -12.55 -20.87 -1.04
N ALA A 41 -13.05 -19.97 -1.88
CA ALA A 41 -14.38 -20.09 -2.43
C ALA A 41 -14.36 -21.25 -3.44
N HIS A 42 -15.20 -22.25 -3.23
CA HIS A 42 -15.51 -23.25 -4.24
C HIS A 42 -15.89 -22.54 -5.55
N LEU A 43 -15.13 -22.83 -6.61
CA LEU A 43 -15.27 -22.25 -7.94
C LEU A 43 -16.56 -22.73 -8.62
N PRO A 44 -17.37 -21.85 -9.22
CA PRO A 44 -18.16 -22.22 -10.39
C PRO A 44 -17.19 -22.52 -11.55
N SER A 45 -17.45 -23.62 -12.26
CA SER A 45 -16.66 -24.14 -13.37
C SER A 45 -16.93 -23.39 -14.68
N ASP A 46 -16.79 -22.07 -14.72
CA ASP A 46 -17.26 -21.28 -15.87
C ASP A 46 -16.11 -20.51 -16.53
N PHE A 47 -15.38 -21.21 -17.41
CA PHE A 47 -14.70 -20.61 -18.57
C PHE A 47 -15.24 -21.31 -19.81
N GLU A 48 -15.43 -20.58 -20.90
CA GLU A 48 -15.84 -21.16 -22.18
C GLU A 48 -14.66 -21.18 -23.15
N VAL A 49 -14.67 -22.14 -24.06
CA VAL A 49 -13.70 -22.17 -25.17
C VAL A 49 -13.86 -20.89 -25.98
N GLY A 50 -12.80 -20.10 -26.07
CA GLY A 50 -12.79 -18.81 -26.76
C GLY A 50 -12.48 -17.60 -25.87
N ASP A 51 -12.46 -17.75 -24.55
CA ASP A 51 -12.13 -16.64 -23.64
C ASP A 51 -10.70 -16.12 -23.88
N ASP A 52 -10.53 -14.80 -23.97
CA ASP A 52 -9.22 -14.16 -24.14
C ASP A 52 -8.43 -14.18 -22.82
N VAL A 53 -7.20 -14.68 -22.87
CA VAL A 53 -6.30 -14.82 -21.71
C VAL A 53 -4.96 -14.16 -21.97
N TRP A 54 -4.43 -13.47 -20.96
CA TRP A 54 -3.15 -12.77 -21.04
C TRP A 54 -2.06 -13.53 -20.31
N VAL A 55 -0.96 -13.87 -20.99
CA VAL A 55 0.11 -14.67 -20.39
C VAL A 55 1.43 -13.94 -20.55
N ARG A 56 2.12 -13.71 -19.43
CA ARG A 56 3.48 -13.18 -19.44
C ARG A 56 4.47 -14.31 -19.65
N LEU A 57 5.24 -14.24 -20.72
CA LEU A 57 6.40 -15.09 -20.92
C LEU A 57 7.62 -14.44 -20.26
N GLY A 58 8.57 -15.23 -19.79
CA GLY A 58 9.78 -14.74 -19.13
C GLY A 58 10.54 -13.68 -19.96
N ARG A 59 11.27 -12.79 -19.27
CA ARG A 59 12.05 -11.65 -19.80
C ARG A 59 11.25 -10.70 -20.73
N ASN A 60 10.23 -10.07 -20.14
CA ASN A 60 9.53 -8.87 -20.65
C ASN A 60 8.74 -9.03 -21.96
N CYS A 61 8.37 -10.24 -22.35
CA CYS A 61 7.48 -10.47 -23.49
C CYS A 61 6.14 -11.04 -23.00
N GLY A 62 5.09 -10.23 -22.91
CA GLY A 62 3.72 -10.73 -22.76
C GLY A 62 3.10 -11.06 -24.11
N CYS A 63 2.18 -12.03 -24.17
CA CYS A 63 1.36 -12.26 -25.35
C CYS A 63 -0.10 -12.57 -24.97
N HIS A 64 -1.00 -12.25 -25.91
CA HIS A 64 -2.43 -12.56 -25.83
C HIS A 64 -2.69 -13.96 -26.44
N GLY A 65 -3.50 -14.78 -25.78
CA GLY A 65 -3.99 -16.07 -26.27
C GLY A 65 -5.50 -16.22 -26.03
N SER A 66 -6.10 -17.31 -26.53
CA SER A 66 -7.48 -17.69 -26.22
C SER A 66 -7.53 -19.09 -25.65
N VAL A 67 -8.48 -19.35 -24.74
CA VAL A 67 -8.71 -20.66 -24.14
C VAL A 67 -9.22 -21.64 -25.20
N ASP A 68 -8.42 -22.65 -25.52
CA ASP A 68 -8.74 -23.63 -26.58
C ASP A 68 -9.61 -24.82 -26.09
N ALA A 69 -9.62 -25.15 -24.79
CA ALA A 69 -10.40 -26.25 -24.24
C ALA A 69 -10.68 -26.07 -22.73
N VAL A 70 -11.88 -26.44 -22.29
CA VAL A 70 -12.26 -26.50 -20.87
C VAL A 70 -12.78 -27.90 -20.58
N HIS A 71 -12.06 -28.68 -19.77
CA HIS A 71 -12.45 -30.04 -19.42
C HIS A 71 -13.05 -30.09 -18.00
N PRO A 72 -14.33 -30.50 -17.83
CA PRO A 72 -14.82 -30.90 -16.53
C PRO A 72 -14.09 -32.19 -16.12
N GLY A 73 -13.59 -32.22 -14.89
CA GLY A 73 -12.77 -33.32 -14.38
C GLY A 73 -13.44 -34.68 -14.56
N SER A 74 -12.85 -35.53 -15.41
CA SER A 74 -13.09 -36.96 -15.41
C SER A 74 -12.22 -37.60 -14.34
N THR A 75 -12.84 -38.05 -13.25
CA THR A 75 -12.29 -39.11 -12.41
C THR A 75 -12.21 -40.38 -13.26
N ALA A 76 -11.01 -40.77 -13.68
CA ALA A 76 -10.77 -42.09 -14.23
C ALA A 76 -9.48 -42.69 -13.66
N GLU A 77 -9.68 -43.84 -13.05
CA GLU A 77 -8.70 -44.75 -12.49
C GLU A 77 -7.78 -45.35 -13.55
N ILE A 78 -6.56 -45.65 -13.11
CA ILE A 78 -5.76 -46.86 -13.34
C ILE A 78 -6.08 -47.66 -14.62
N GLY A 79 -5.09 -47.72 -15.52
CA GLY A 79 -5.05 -48.70 -16.60
C GLY A 79 -3.64 -48.86 -17.17
N MET A 80 -2.81 -49.65 -16.50
CA MET A 80 -1.57 -50.18 -17.07
C MET A 80 -1.89 -51.12 -18.23
N SER A 81 -1.27 -50.92 -19.39
CA SER A 81 -0.71 -52.02 -20.18
C SER A 81 0.25 -51.51 -21.25
N LYS A 82 1.39 -52.19 -21.31
CA LYS A 82 2.58 -52.01 -22.13
C LYS A 82 2.71 -53.25 -23.02
N ALA A 83 2.89 -53.09 -24.33
CA ALA A 83 3.42 -54.11 -25.27
C ALA A 83 3.44 -53.48 -26.70
N MET A 84 4.61 -53.29 -27.33
CA MET A 84 5.27 -54.21 -28.29
C MET A 84 4.53 -54.27 -29.65
N SER A 85 5.11 -54.13 -30.85
CA SER A 85 6.49 -53.99 -31.35
C SER A 85 6.44 -53.42 -32.81
N PRO A 86 7.33 -53.74 -33.79
CA PRO A 86 8.06 -52.73 -34.56
C PRO A 86 7.91 -52.91 -36.10
N GLU A 87 8.88 -52.36 -36.85
CA GLU A 87 9.30 -52.66 -38.23
C GLU A 87 8.89 -51.66 -39.33
N VAL A 88 9.90 -50.98 -39.91
CA VAL A 88 10.46 -51.18 -41.28
C VAL A 88 9.72 -50.26 -42.26
N GLY A 89 10.31 -49.44 -43.12
CA GLY A 89 11.66 -49.21 -43.63
C GLY A 89 11.47 -48.33 -44.90
N GLY A 90 12.53 -47.73 -45.44
CA GLY A 90 12.47 -47.17 -46.80
C GLY A 90 13.20 -45.84 -46.98
N ALA A 91 14.42 -45.94 -47.52
CA ALA A 91 15.15 -44.83 -48.12
C ALA A 91 14.72 -44.63 -49.58
N SER A 92 14.65 -43.40 -50.07
CA SER A 92 15.03 -43.09 -51.46
C SER A 92 15.24 -41.59 -51.68
N HIS A 93 16.34 -41.29 -52.38
CA HIS A 93 16.75 -39.98 -52.90
C HIS A 93 15.74 -39.33 -53.86
N GLY A 94 15.76 -38.00 -53.89
CA GLY A 94 15.17 -37.19 -54.95
C GLY A 94 15.77 -35.79 -54.98
N VAL A 95 16.50 -35.51 -56.06
CA VAL A 95 17.32 -34.31 -56.32
C VAL A 95 16.47 -33.14 -56.85
N GLY A 96 16.76 -31.93 -56.36
CA GLY A 96 16.84 -30.70 -57.15
C GLY A 96 15.59 -29.83 -57.31
N LYS A 97 15.65 -28.57 -56.86
CA LYS A 97 15.60 -27.38 -57.74
C LYS A 97 15.81 -26.05 -57.01
N GLU A 98 16.36 -25.12 -57.78
CA GLU A 98 16.83 -23.78 -57.44
C GLU A 98 15.76 -22.76 -57.02
N ALA A 99 16.22 -21.85 -56.17
CA ALA A 99 16.02 -20.39 -56.13
C ALA A 99 14.62 -19.77 -56.28
N ALA A 100 14.21 -19.04 -55.23
CA ALA A 100 13.65 -17.69 -55.36
C ALA A 100 13.94 -16.86 -54.09
N PRO A 101 14.36 -15.58 -54.23
CA PRO A 101 14.54 -14.65 -53.12
C PRO A 101 13.22 -13.90 -52.86
N GLY A 102 12.78 -13.89 -51.61
CA GLY A 102 11.54 -13.23 -51.22
C GLY A 102 11.25 -13.37 -49.74
N SER A 103 12.23 -13.01 -48.90
CA SER A 103 12.00 -12.89 -47.46
C SER A 103 11.30 -11.55 -47.20
N GLU A 104 9.99 -11.50 -47.48
CA GLU A 104 9.09 -10.62 -46.72
C GLU A 104 9.31 -10.95 -45.25
N ALA A 105 9.70 -9.95 -44.46
CA ALA A 105 9.75 -10.07 -43.01
C ALA A 105 8.34 -10.42 -42.54
N ALA A 106 8.09 -11.72 -42.35
CA ALA A 106 6.85 -12.24 -41.82
C ALA A 106 6.56 -11.47 -40.54
N SER A 107 5.45 -10.73 -40.55
CA SER A 107 4.89 -10.14 -39.35
C SER A 107 4.85 -11.24 -38.27
N PRO A 108 5.28 -10.96 -37.03
CA PRO A 108 5.37 -11.99 -36.01
C PRO A 108 3.99 -12.64 -35.85
N GLN A 109 3.87 -13.89 -36.31
CA GLN A 109 2.66 -14.67 -36.19
C GLN A 109 2.29 -14.72 -34.71
N ARG A 110 1.11 -14.20 -34.37
CA ARG A 110 0.54 -14.29 -33.03
C ARG A 110 0.38 -15.79 -32.72
N ARG A 111 1.25 -16.33 -31.86
CA ARG A 111 1.15 -17.72 -31.39
C ARG A 111 0.00 -17.81 -30.39
N ARG A 112 -0.96 -18.69 -30.65
CA ARG A 112 -2.03 -19.03 -29.72
C ARG A 112 -1.41 -19.80 -28.55
N LEU A 113 -1.51 -19.24 -27.34
CA LEU A 113 -1.09 -19.93 -26.13
C LEU A 113 -2.15 -20.93 -25.72
N ARG A 114 -1.73 -22.18 -25.54
CA ARG A 114 -2.61 -23.24 -25.05
C ARG A 114 -2.57 -23.21 -23.52
N VAL A 115 -3.67 -22.75 -22.91
CA VAL A 115 -3.85 -22.80 -21.45
C VAL A 115 -4.47 -24.14 -21.10
N ASP A 116 -3.64 -25.12 -20.75
CA ASP A 116 -4.11 -26.40 -20.20
C ASP A 116 -4.28 -26.23 -18.68
N GLY A 117 -5.51 -25.99 -18.23
CA GLY A 117 -5.84 -25.84 -16.81
C GLY A 117 -5.63 -27.13 -16.00
N LYS A 118 -4.39 -27.41 -15.60
CA LYS A 118 -4.05 -28.43 -14.58
C LYS A 118 -3.69 -27.76 -13.26
N GLY A 119 -4.57 -26.92 -12.73
CA GLY A 119 -4.40 -26.24 -11.44
C GLY A 119 -5.48 -26.65 -10.44
N ARG A 120 -5.09 -27.05 -9.22
CA ARG A 120 -6.03 -27.38 -8.13
C ARG A 120 -6.41 -26.14 -7.28
N SER A 121 -5.81 -24.97 -7.55
CA SER A 121 -5.93 -23.74 -6.76
C SER A 121 -5.79 -22.49 -7.66
N ARG A 122 -6.37 -21.35 -7.26
CA ARG A 122 -6.17 -20.01 -7.89
C ARG A 122 -4.69 -19.62 -8.00
N SER A 123 -3.81 -20.21 -7.20
CA SER A 123 -2.36 -19.92 -7.17
C SER A 123 -1.56 -20.57 -8.29
N ASP A 124 -2.09 -21.60 -8.97
CA ASP A 124 -1.28 -22.52 -9.78
C ASP A 124 -1.89 -22.75 -11.16
N VAL A 125 -2.00 -21.71 -11.98
CA VAL A 125 -2.30 -21.91 -13.41
C VAL A 125 -0.99 -22.10 -14.14
N THR A 126 -0.70 -23.32 -14.56
CA THR A 126 0.44 -23.58 -15.44
C THR A 126 0.03 -23.28 -16.88
N VAL A 127 0.69 -22.32 -17.52
CA VAL A 127 0.51 -22.01 -18.94
C VAL A 127 1.63 -22.65 -19.74
N ARG A 128 1.26 -23.39 -20.79
CA ARG A 128 2.22 -24.00 -21.70
C ARG A 128 2.52 -23.05 -22.86
N VAL A 129 3.79 -22.67 -22.95
CA VAL A 129 4.31 -21.62 -23.83
C VAL A 129 4.94 -22.20 -25.11
N GLY A 130 5.24 -23.49 -25.10
CA GLY A 130 5.80 -24.26 -26.20
C GLY A 130 5.70 -25.76 -25.94
N GLU A 131 6.29 -26.59 -26.80
CA GLU A 131 6.23 -28.04 -26.63
C GLU A 131 6.86 -28.49 -25.30
N ASP A 132 7.89 -27.79 -24.78
CA ASP A 132 8.58 -28.20 -23.54
C ASP A 132 8.65 -27.10 -22.48
N THR A 133 7.89 -26.00 -22.62
CA THR A 133 7.94 -24.88 -21.67
C THR A 133 6.61 -24.68 -20.99
N GLU A 134 6.60 -24.84 -19.67
CA GLU A 134 5.48 -24.59 -18.78
C GLU A 134 5.84 -23.46 -17.80
N VAL A 135 4.90 -22.55 -17.57
CA VAL A 135 5.07 -21.39 -16.68
C VAL A 135 3.92 -21.36 -15.69
N GLN A 136 4.22 -21.46 -14.40
CA GLN A 136 3.21 -21.17 -13.38
C GLN A 136 2.88 -19.67 -13.39
N CYS A 137 1.59 -19.36 -13.47
CA CYS A 137 1.03 -18.04 -13.30
C CYS A 137 -0.16 -18.10 -12.36
N GLY A 138 -0.30 -17.07 -11.52
CA GLY A 138 -1.49 -16.92 -10.69
C GLY A 138 -2.70 -16.59 -11.57
N PHE A 139 -3.85 -17.19 -11.25
CA PHE A 139 -5.11 -17.04 -11.97
C PHE A 139 -5.54 -15.59 -12.14
N GLU A 140 -5.26 -14.74 -11.14
CA GLU A 140 -5.55 -13.31 -11.15
C GLU A 140 -4.87 -12.51 -12.27
N ARG A 141 -3.92 -13.14 -12.97
CA ARG A 141 -3.22 -12.53 -14.11
C ARG A 141 -3.86 -12.83 -15.46
N LEU A 142 -4.81 -13.77 -15.50
CA LEU A 142 -5.33 -14.31 -16.76
C LEU A 142 -6.69 -13.73 -17.17
N THR A 143 -7.44 -13.16 -16.23
CA THR A 143 -8.81 -12.67 -16.49
C THR A 143 -8.93 -11.17 -16.32
N HIS A 144 -9.46 -10.49 -17.34
CA HIS A 144 -9.94 -9.12 -17.20
C HIS A 144 -11.09 -9.08 -16.17
N LEU A 145 -10.84 -8.49 -15.00
CA LEU A 145 -11.84 -8.38 -13.92
C LEU A 145 -13.00 -7.41 -14.25
N LEU A 146 -12.84 -6.60 -15.29
CA LEU A 146 -13.84 -5.69 -15.83
C LEU A 146 -14.00 -6.07 -17.30
N PRO A 147 -15.23 -6.20 -17.83
CA PRO A 147 -15.46 -6.53 -19.23
C PRO A 147 -14.79 -5.51 -20.15
N VAL A 148 -13.92 -6.00 -21.03
CA VAL A 148 -13.28 -5.20 -22.10
C VAL A 148 -14.33 -4.78 -23.14
N THR A 149 -15.44 -5.51 -23.24
CA THR A 149 -16.42 -5.45 -24.34
C THR A 149 -17.39 -4.27 -24.29
N ALA A 150 -17.28 -3.35 -23.34
CA ALA A 150 -18.39 -2.45 -23.10
C ALA A 150 -18.10 -1.02 -23.56
N GLN A 151 -19.00 -0.57 -24.45
CA GLN A 151 -19.07 0.70 -25.18
C GLN A 151 -18.93 1.99 -24.35
N ALA A 152 -18.84 1.89 -23.02
CA ALA A 152 -18.79 3.00 -22.09
C ALA A 152 -17.54 2.94 -21.20
N ALA A 153 -16.91 4.10 -21.00
CA ALA A 153 -15.76 4.24 -20.11
C ALA A 153 -16.11 3.84 -18.66
N CYS A 154 -15.10 3.50 -17.85
CA CYS A 154 -15.31 3.02 -16.48
C CYS A 154 -14.44 3.76 -15.46
N VAL A 155 -15.01 4.13 -14.32
CA VAL A 155 -14.30 4.50 -13.10
C VAL A 155 -14.31 3.30 -12.15
N ALA A 156 -13.15 2.74 -11.83
CA ALA A 156 -13.01 1.61 -10.91
C ALA A 156 -12.40 2.08 -9.59
N ILE A 157 -13.14 1.99 -8.49
CA ILE A 157 -12.71 2.40 -7.16
C ILE A 157 -12.16 1.19 -6.38
N VAL A 158 -10.99 1.34 -5.77
CA VAL A 158 -10.35 0.35 -4.90
C VAL A 158 -9.95 0.97 -3.56
N ALA A 159 -10.03 0.19 -2.49
CA ALA A 159 -9.59 0.64 -1.17
C ALA A 159 -8.07 0.54 -1.00
N ASP A 160 -7.48 -0.56 -1.47
CA ASP A 160 -6.13 -0.95 -1.10
C ASP A 160 -5.15 -1.04 -2.28
N THR A 161 -3.86 -1.03 -1.94
CA THR A 161 -2.75 -1.11 -2.89
C THR A 161 -2.72 -2.43 -3.66
N LEU A 162 -3.18 -3.53 -3.07
CA LEU A 162 -3.16 -4.84 -3.71
C LEU A 162 -4.16 -4.86 -4.87
N GLY A 163 -5.41 -4.46 -4.63
CA GLY A 163 -6.46 -4.35 -5.64
C GLY A 163 -6.10 -3.33 -6.72
N TYR A 164 -5.49 -2.20 -6.35
CA TYR A 164 -4.99 -1.21 -7.31
C TYR A 164 -3.95 -1.81 -8.27
N ARG A 165 -2.93 -2.47 -7.73
CA ARG A 165 -1.90 -3.15 -8.54
C ARG A 165 -2.43 -4.38 -9.27
N GLN A 166 -3.49 -5.01 -8.78
CA GLN A 166 -4.15 -6.11 -9.47
C GLN A 166 -4.85 -5.62 -10.72
N LEU A 167 -5.62 -4.52 -10.63
CA LEU A 167 -6.23 -3.89 -11.79
C LEU A 167 -5.19 -3.39 -12.79
N ALA A 168 -4.04 -2.88 -12.33
CA ALA A 168 -2.91 -2.54 -13.20
C ALA A 168 -2.41 -3.74 -14.04
N ARG A 169 -2.42 -4.95 -13.48
CA ARG A 169 -2.00 -6.18 -14.17
C ARG A 169 -3.04 -6.73 -15.13
N CYS A 170 -4.32 -6.63 -14.79
CA CYS A 170 -5.37 -7.36 -15.50
C CYS A 170 -6.29 -6.47 -16.34
N GLN A 171 -6.22 -5.14 -16.25
CA GLN A 171 -7.09 -4.23 -17.03
C GLN A 171 -6.37 -3.47 -18.14
N VAL A 172 -5.04 -3.42 -18.06
CA VAL A 172 -4.19 -2.71 -19.02
C VAL A 172 -3.76 -3.68 -20.11
N THR A 173 -3.77 -3.20 -21.34
CA THR A 173 -3.44 -3.93 -22.55
C THR A 173 -2.27 -3.28 -23.27
N ALA A 174 -1.66 -4.01 -24.20
CA ALA A 174 -0.52 -3.50 -24.99
C ALA A 174 -0.88 -2.30 -25.89
N GLN A 175 -2.17 -2.01 -26.11
CA GLN A 175 -2.63 -0.87 -26.89
C GLN A 175 -2.82 0.39 -26.03
N ASP A 176 -2.82 0.25 -24.71
CA ASP A 176 -3.12 1.37 -23.83
C ASP A 176 -1.95 2.34 -23.71
N ARG A 177 -2.32 3.62 -23.57
CA ARG A 177 -1.42 4.68 -23.15
C ARG A 177 -1.89 5.11 -21.77
N VAL A 178 -0.99 5.02 -20.78
CA VAL A 178 -1.36 5.11 -19.38
C VAL A 178 -0.74 6.33 -18.72
N VAL A 179 -1.56 7.03 -17.94
CA VAL A 179 -1.11 8.06 -17.00
C VAL A 179 -1.37 7.58 -15.58
N GLU A 180 -0.37 7.67 -14.71
CA GLU A 180 -0.54 7.47 -13.28
C GLU A 180 -0.32 8.76 -12.50
N ILE A 181 -1.29 9.16 -11.68
CA ILE A 181 -1.22 10.31 -10.78
C ILE A 181 -1.01 9.80 -9.35
N GLY A 182 0.13 10.16 -8.75
CA GLY A 182 0.58 9.65 -7.46
C GLY A 182 1.41 8.38 -7.60
N SER A 183 2.45 8.40 -8.44
CA SER A 183 3.29 7.23 -8.73
C SER A 183 4.14 6.77 -7.53
N SER A 184 4.35 7.62 -6.52
CA SER A 184 5.21 7.37 -5.38
C SER A 184 6.59 6.86 -5.84
N THR A 185 7.07 5.74 -5.29
CA THR A 185 8.36 5.12 -5.66
C THR A 185 8.32 4.32 -6.98
N GLY A 186 7.22 4.38 -7.74
CA GLY A 186 7.12 3.83 -9.09
C GLY A 186 6.74 2.35 -9.21
N LEU A 187 6.46 1.67 -8.09
CA LEU A 187 6.14 0.22 -8.08
C LEU A 187 4.88 -0.14 -8.88
N CYS A 188 3.85 0.70 -8.89
CA CYS A 188 2.67 0.47 -9.72
C CYS A 188 2.96 0.87 -11.17
N THR A 189 3.67 1.99 -11.38
CA THR A 189 4.04 2.48 -12.71
C THR A 189 4.86 1.47 -13.50
N THR A 190 5.79 0.74 -12.87
CA THR A 190 6.55 -0.33 -13.54
C THR A 190 5.65 -1.52 -13.92
N ILE A 191 4.63 -1.84 -13.13
CA ILE A 191 3.62 -2.86 -13.49
C ILE A 191 2.88 -2.40 -14.75
N LEU A 192 2.40 -1.16 -14.76
CA LEU A 192 1.71 -0.56 -15.90
C LEU A 192 2.60 -0.54 -17.15
N HIS A 193 3.88 -0.16 -16.99
CA HIS A 193 4.87 -0.10 -18.07
C HIS A 193 5.07 -1.46 -18.73
N ALA A 194 5.02 -2.54 -17.95
CA ALA A 194 5.12 -3.90 -18.49
C ALA A 194 3.88 -4.36 -19.27
N GLN A 195 2.74 -3.64 -19.18
CA GLN A 195 1.48 -4.00 -19.83
C GLN A 195 1.13 -3.09 -21.02
N ALA A 196 1.44 -1.81 -20.90
CA ALA A 196 0.97 -0.75 -21.80
C ALA A 196 1.93 -0.46 -22.98
N SER A 197 1.41 0.23 -24.00
CA SER A 197 2.25 0.78 -25.07
C SER A 197 3.15 1.92 -24.58
N SER A 198 2.67 2.74 -23.65
CA SER A 198 3.42 3.85 -23.05
C SER A 198 2.86 4.21 -21.69
N VAL A 199 3.73 4.59 -20.75
CA VAL A 199 3.34 4.99 -19.38
C VAL A 199 4.10 6.22 -18.93
N ILE A 200 3.41 7.14 -18.25
CA ILE A 200 4.02 8.25 -17.51
C ILE A 200 3.48 8.25 -16.09
N GLY A 201 4.40 8.19 -15.11
CA GLY A 201 4.09 8.34 -13.69
C GLY A 201 4.29 9.79 -13.24
N PHE A 202 3.34 10.31 -12.48
CA PHE A 202 3.41 11.65 -11.90
C PHE A 202 3.38 11.63 -10.39
N ASP A 203 4.18 12.47 -9.74
CA ASP A 203 4.13 12.67 -8.30
C ASP A 203 4.39 14.13 -7.90
N LEU A 204 4.00 14.50 -6.68
CA LEU A 204 4.29 15.80 -6.06
C LEU A 204 5.62 15.78 -5.29
N SER A 205 6.09 14.61 -4.89
CA SER A 205 7.31 14.46 -4.11
C SER A 205 8.50 14.26 -5.04
N LEU A 206 9.33 15.29 -5.20
CA LEU A 206 10.58 15.19 -5.96
C LEU A 206 11.48 14.06 -5.45
N ALA A 207 11.55 13.86 -4.13
CA ALA A 207 12.32 12.76 -3.54
C ALA A 207 11.83 11.37 -3.98
N GLN A 208 10.51 11.17 -4.07
CA GLN A 208 9.95 9.90 -4.55
C GLN A 208 10.16 9.73 -6.05
N LEU A 209 10.09 10.81 -6.84
CA LEU A 209 10.41 10.77 -8.26
C LEU A 209 11.87 10.41 -8.50
N ASP A 210 12.80 10.95 -7.70
CA ASP A 210 14.22 10.64 -7.83
C ASP A 210 14.50 9.18 -7.48
N GLU A 211 13.88 8.66 -6.42
CA GLU A 211 13.94 7.23 -6.06
C GLU A 211 13.34 6.35 -7.17
N ALA A 212 12.17 6.71 -7.70
CA ALA A 212 11.51 5.97 -8.77
C ALA A 212 12.34 5.94 -10.06
N ARG A 213 12.94 7.06 -10.45
CA ARG A 213 13.84 7.15 -11.62
C ARG A 213 15.10 6.33 -11.44
N GLN A 214 15.65 6.29 -10.24
CA GLN A 214 16.81 5.47 -9.94
C GLN A 214 16.47 3.97 -10.00
N ALA A 215 15.32 3.58 -9.45
CA ALA A 215 14.87 2.20 -9.43
C ALA A 215 14.38 1.68 -10.80
N PHE A 216 13.76 2.53 -11.61
CA PHE A 216 13.14 2.18 -12.89
C PHE A 216 13.54 3.18 -13.99
N PRO A 217 14.81 3.19 -14.42
CA PRO A 217 15.33 4.19 -15.36
C PRO A 217 14.68 4.14 -16.76
N GLU A 218 14.04 3.03 -17.11
CA GLU A 218 13.28 2.88 -18.35
C GLU A 218 11.88 3.51 -18.32
N VAL A 219 11.37 3.85 -17.13
CA VAL A 219 10.04 4.42 -16.94
C VAL A 219 10.13 5.94 -16.79
N ARG A 220 9.26 6.67 -17.49
CA ARG A 220 9.21 8.13 -17.39
C ARG A 220 8.43 8.56 -16.15
N PHE A 221 9.09 9.33 -15.30
CA PHE A 221 8.49 9.96 -14.13
C PHE A 221 8.61 11.49 -14.18
N GLU A 222 7.53 12.18 -13.88
CA GLU A 222 7.46 13.64 -13.91
C GLU A 222 6.82 14.25 -12.65
N PHE A 223 7.25 15.46 -12.33
CA PHE A 223 6.54 16.27 -11.35
C PHE A 223 5.30 16.87 -11.99
N LEU A 224 4.13 16.68 -11.38
CA LEU A 224 2.88 17.34 -11.78
C LEU A 224 1.97 17.50 -10.57
N ASN A 225 1.47 18.72 -10.37
CA ASN A 225 0.34 18.97 -9.49
C ASN A 225 -0.95 19.08 -10.30
N ILE A 226 -1.73 17.99 -10.34
CA ILE A 226 -2.97 17.93 -11.14
C ILE A 226 -3.98 19.04 -10.79
N PHE A 227 -3.96 19.55 -9.56
CA PHE A 227 -4.88 20.61 -9.12
C PHE A 227 -4.42 22.02 -9.49
N GLU A 228 -3.12 22.23 -9.68
CA GLU A 228 -2.55 23.55 -10.00
C GLU A 228 -2.23 23.69 -11.49
N GLU A 229 -1.94 22.58 -12.17
CA GLU A 229 -1.47 22.56 -13.56
C GLU A 229 -2.22 21.50 -14.42
N PRO A 230 -3.56 21.39 -14.35
CA PRO A 230 -4.28 20.39 -15.13
C PRO A 230 -4.12 20.60 -16.66
N ASP A 231 -3.94 21.84 -17.09
CA ASP A 231 -3.66 22.21 -18.48
C ASP A 231 -2.33 21.61 -18.96
N ARG A 232 -1.31 21.54 -18.10
CA ARG A 232 -0.02 20.94 -18.47
C ARG A 232 -0.16 19.46 -18.80
N LEU A 233 -1.03 18.73 -18.08
CA LEU A 233 -1.32 17.34 -18.41
C LEU A 233 -2.11 17.22 -19.72
N ARG A 234 -3.15 18.07 -19.90
CA ARG A 234 -3.96 18.09 -21.13
C ARG A 234 -3.11 18.35 -22.38
N ASP A 235 -2.20 19.32 -22.28
CA ASP A 235 -1.42 19.82 -23.41
C ASP A 235 -0.17 18.97 -23.66
N MET A 236 0.10 17.95 -22.83
CA MET A 236 1.23 17.04 -22.98
C MET A 236 0.98 16.06 -24.14
N PRO A 237 1.77 16.07 -25.22
CA PRO A 237 1.59 15.17 -26.37
C PRO A 237 1.59 13.68 -26.01
N GLU A 238 2.33 13.31 -24.95
CA GLU A 238 2.46 11.94 -24.50
C GLU A 238 1.24 11.46 -23.71
N ALA A 239 0.52 12.39 -23.05
CA ALA A 239 -0.77 12.14 -22.42
C ALA A 239 -1.93 12.26 -23.42
N SER A 240 -1.72 12.93 -24.57
CA SER A 240 -2.69 12.96 -25.65
C SER A 240 -2.97 11.54 -26.15
N GLY A 241 -4.24 11.15 -26.16
CA GLY A 241 -4.65 9.78 -26.51
C GLY A 241 -4.44 8.76 -25.37
N CYS A 242 -4.23 9.21 -24.14
CA CYS A 242 -4.30 8.36 -22.95
C CYS A 242 -5.68 7.67 -22.88
N THR A 243 -5.66 6.35 -22.79
CA THR A 243 -6.87 5.51 -22.71
C THR A 243 -7.12 5.03 -21.29
N VAL A 244 -6.09 4.95 -20.45
CA VAL A 244 -6.23 4.47 -19.07
C VAL A 244 -5.52 5.40 -18.09
N ALA A 245 -6.20 5.75 -17.01
CA ALA A 245 -5.60 6.51 -15.92
C ALA A 245 -5.65 5.73 -14.60
N PHE A 246 -4.63 5.93 -13.79
CA PHE A 246 -4.48 5.39 -12.44
C PHE A 246 -4.31 6.58 -11.48
N LEU A 247 -5.10 6.63 -10.41
CA LEU A 247 -5.15 7.75 -9.47
C LEU A 247 -4.96 7.26 -8.02
N ASP A 248 -3.83 7.61 -7.41
CA ASP A 248 -3.48 7.35 -6.01
C ASP A 248 -2.86 8.60 -5.35
N ILE A 249 -3.68 9.63 -5.08
CA ILE A 249 -3.21 10.89 -4.48
C ILE A 249 -3.04 10.84 -2.95
N GLY A 250 -2.97 9.62 -2.38
CA GLY A 250 -2.70 9.35 -0.96
C GLY A 250 -3.95 9.13 -0.09
N GLY A 251 -3.81 8.30 0.96
CA GLY A 251 -4.91 7.79 1.79
C GLY A 251 -5.65 8.82 2.67
N ASP A 252 -5.01 9.93 3.03
CA ASP A 252 -5.60 10.95 3.91
C ASP A 252 -6.33 12.07 3.14
N ARG A 253 -6.62 11.86 1.85
CA ARG A 253 -7.34 12.85 1.04
C ARG A 253 -8.84 12.73 1.26
N GLU A 254 -9.46 13.87 1.54
CA GLU A 254 -10.91 13.98 1.62
C GLU A 254 -11.54 13.55 0.29
N ILE A 255 -12.68 12.85 0.34
CA ILE A 255 -13.42 12.39 -0.85
C ILE A 255 -13.60 13.51 -1.90
N SER A 256 -13.88 14.75 -1.46
CA SER A 256 -14.04 15.91 -2.34
C SER A 256 -12.80 16.16 -3.22
N GLN A 257 -11.59 15.98 -2.70
CA GLN A 257 -10.36 16.18 -3.47
C GLN A 257 -10.15 15.06 -4.49
N VAL A 258 -10.48 13.82 -4.11
CA VAL A 258 -10.42 12.67 -5.02
C VAL A 258 -11.43 12.84 -6.16
N VAL A 259 -12.66 13.21 -5.84
CA VAL A 259 -13.71 13.52 -6.83
C VAL A 259 -13.27 14.66 -7.74
N HIS A 260 -12.68 15.73 -7.20
CA HIS A 260 -12.17 16.81 -8.04
C HIS A 260 -11.08 16.34 -9.02
N ALA A 261 -10.15 15.48 -8.58
CA ALA A 261 -9.15 14.90 -9.47
C ALA A 261 -9.76 13.99 -10.54
N ILE A 262 -10.77 13.17 -10.19
CA ILE A 262 -11.53 12.36 -11.15
C ILE A 262 -12.15 13.26 -12.24
N GLU A 263 -12.79 14.37 -11.83
CA GLU A 263 -13.42 15.30 -12.77
C GLU A 263 -12.40 16.00 -13.67
N LEU A 264 -11.27 16.45 -13.12
CA LEU A 264 -10.17 17.03 -13.91
C LEU A 264 -9.67 16.03 -14.96
N LEU A 265 -9.42 14.78 -14.57
CA LEU A 265 -8.91 13.77 -15.49
C LEU A 265 -9.91 13.46 -16.61
N ARG A 266 -11.17 13.18 -16.29
CA ARG A 266 -12.14 12.71 -17.30
C ARG A 266 -12.78 13.81 -18.14
N ARG A 267 -12.92 15.02 -17.60
CA ARG A 267 -13.57 16.15 -18.32
C ARG A 267 -12.57 17.03 -19.04
N HIS A 268 -11.38 17.19 -18.48
CA HIS A 268 -10.45 18.23 -18.90
C HIS A 268 -9.15 17.68 -19.49
N CYS A 269 -8.49 16.76 -18.79
CA CYS A 269 -7.15 16.34 -19.16
C CYS A 269 -7.14 15.21 -20.20
N LEU A 270 -8.00 14.20 -20.05
CA LEU A 270 -7.90 12.92 -20.76
C LEU A 270 -9.25 12.52 -21.40
N PRO A 271 -9.63 13.13 -22.53
CA PRO A 271 -10.95 12.93 -23.15
C PRO A 271 -11.17 11.53 -23.74
N SER A 272 -10.09 10.76 -23.97
CA SER A 272 -10.15 9.42 -24.57
C SER A 272 -10.13 8.29 -23.54
N LEU A 273 -10.34 8.59 -22.26
CA LEU A 273 -10.31 7.58 -21.20
C LEU A 273 -11.39 6.52 -21.40
N ARG A 274 -10.97 5.26 -21.49
CA ARG A 274 -11.84 4.08 -21.35
C ARG A 274 -11.88 3.56 -19.92
N LEU A 275 -10.83 3.81 -19.13
CA LEU A 275 -10.72 3.32 -17.75
C LEU A 275 -9.98 4.32 -16.85
N LEU A 276 -10.54 4.60 -15.68
CA LEU A 276 -9.90 5.34 -14.60
C LEU A 276 -9.95 4.49 -13.33
N VAL A 277 -8.80 4.03 -12.84
CA VAL A 277 -8.70 3.30 -11.58
C VAL A 277 -8.33 4.26 -10.46
N VAL A 278 -9.11 4.27 -9.38
CA VAL A 278 -8.99 5.22 -8.27
C VAL A 278 -8.76 4.47 -6.97
N LYS A 279 -7.63 4.70 -6.32
CA LYS A 279 -7.36 4.20 -4.96
C LYS A 279 -7.75 5.24 -3.92
N SER A 280 -8.75 4.92 -3.10
CA SER A 280 -9.21 5.75 -1.98
C SER A 280 -10.09 4.93 -1.05
N GLU A 281 -9.67 4.78 0.21
CA GLU A 281 -10.43 4.05 1.24
C GLU A 281 -11.77 4.73 1.53
N GLU A 282 -11.78 6.06 1.72
CA GLU A 282 -13.02 6.79 2.02
C GLU A 282 -14.02 6.76 0.87
N LEU A 283 -13.56 6.98 -0.38
CA LEU A 283 -14.43 6.92 -1.55
C LEU A 283 -14.91 5.49 -1.80
N HIS A 284 -14.06 4.49 -1.58
CA HIS A 284 -14.43 3.08 -1.66
C HIS A 284 -15.52 2.74 -0.66
N ALA A 285 -15.35 3.09 0.62
CA ALA A 285 -16.35 2.84 1.64
C ALA A 285 -17.71 3.51 1.31
N ALA A 286 -17.68 4.77 0.85
CA ALA A 286 -18.88 5.47 0.40
C ALA A 286 -19.53 4.78 -0.81
N ALA A 287 -18.72 4.33 -1.78
CA ALA A 287 -19.21 3.66 -2.97
C ALA A 287 -19.75 2.26 -2.66
N VAL A 288 -19.15 1.50 -1.74
CA VAL A 288 -19.67 0.20 -1.26
C VAL A 288 -21.04 0.37 -0.63
N ALA A 289 -21.24 1.41 0.18
CA ALA A 289 -22.54 1.72 0.78
C ALA A 289 -23.61 2.09 -0.26
N TRP A 290 -23.20 2.56 -1.44
CA TRP A 290 -24.08 2.95 -2.54
C TRP A 290 -24.27 1.87 -3.62
N ALA A 291 -23.35 0.91 -3.70
CA ALA A 291 -23.29 -0.06 -4.78
C ALA A 291 -24.46 -1.06 -4.74
N SER A 292 -24.87 -1.54 -5.91
CA SER A 292 -25.76 -2.70 -6.00
C SER A 292 -25.07 -4.01 -5.65
N GLU A 293 -25.84 -4.99 -5.20
CA GLU A 293 -25.37 -6.36 -4.99
C GLU A 293 -25.09 -7.04 -6.34
N VAL A 294 -23.87 -6.88 -6.84
CA VAL A 294 -23.22 -7.82 -7.80
C VAL A 294 -23.38 -7.46 -9.28
N TRP A 295 -22.24 -7.16 -9.89
CA TRP A 295 -22.12 -7.03 -11.35
C TRP A 295 -21.73 -8.35 -12.03
N LEU A 296 -21.09 -9.28 -11.32
CA LEU A 296 -20.60 -10.55 -11.89
C LEU A 296 -20.59 -11.65 -10.82
N LYS A 297 -21.15 -12.82 -11.14
CA LYS A 297 -21.14 -14.03 -10.28
C LYS A 297 -19.73 -14.54 -9.94
N ALA A 298 -18.67 -14.03 -10.57
CA ALA A 298 -17.31 -14.57 -10.45
C ALA A 298 -16.20 -13.61 -9.94
N GLY A 299 -16.45 -12.29 -9.79
CA GLY A 299 -15.34 -11.32 -9.88
C GLY A 299 -15.11 -10.28 -8.77
N GLY A 300 -15.97 -10.16 -7.75
CA GLY A 300 -15.73 -9.22 -6.63
C GLY A 300 -15.88 -7.71 -6.95
N ALA A 301 -16.29 -7.34 -8.17
CA ALA A 301 -16.64 -5.96 -8.53
C ALA A 301 -18.16 -5.70 -8.43
N ARG A 302 -18.55 -4.52 -7.92
CA ARG A 302 -19.95 -4.07 -7.78
C ARG A 302 -20.20 -2.81 -8.61
N LYS A 303 -21.33 -2.70 -9.31
CA LYS A 303 -21.70 -1.50 -10.09
C LYS A 303 -22.50 -0.52 -9.21
N LEU A 304 -22.26 0.78 -9.37
CA LEU A 304 -23.15 1.80 -8.78
C LEU A 304 -24.46 1.88 -9.58
N LYS A 305 -25.61 1.86 -8.87
CA LYS A 305 -26.95 1.89 -9.50
C LYS A 305 -27.28 3.22 -10.18
N ALA A 306 -26.81 4.32 -9.59
CA ALA A 306 -27.07 5.67 -10.05
C ALA A 306 -25.81 6.51 -9.78
N PRO A 307 -24.80 6.42 -10.65
CA PRO A 307 -23.55 7.17 -10.50
C PRO A 307 -23.75 8.68 -10.35
N ASP A 308 -24.71 9.26 -11.06
CA ASP A 308 -25.01 10.69 -10.94
C ASP A 308 -25.52 11.09 -9.56
N ALA A 309 -26.42 10.28 -9.00
CA ALA A 309 -26.94 10.50 -7.65
C ALA A 309 -25.83 10.33 -6.60
N PHE A 310 -24.97 9.33 -6.78
CA PHE A 310 -23.77 9.15 -5.95
C PHE A 310 -22.87 10.38 -5.99
N MET A 311 -22.65 10.96 -7.17
CA MET A 311 -21.78 12.10 -7.38
C MET A 311 -22.44 13.45 -7.06
N GLN A 312 -23.73 13.47 -6.70
CA GLN A 312 -24.50 14.71 -6.49
C GLN A 312 -24.03 15.57 -5.31
N PRO A 313 -23.58 15.02 -4.16
CA PRO A 313 -23.00 15.82 -3.07
C PRO A 313 -21.79 16.66 -3.51
N TRP A 314 -21.14 16.24 -4.59
CA TRP A 314 -19.97 16.89 -5.17
C TRP A 314 -20.25 17.57 -6.51
N ALA A 315 -21.52 17.81 -6.86
CA ALA A 315 -21.91 18.47 -8.10
C ALA A 315 -21.23 19.84 -8.30
N HIS A 316 -20.96 20.57 -7.21
CA HIS A 316 -20.24 21.84 -7.23
C HIS A 316 -18.78 21.72 -7.73
N LEU A 317 -18.18 20.53 -7.67
CA LEU A 317 -16.83 20.25 -8.20
C LEU A 317 -16.84 19.87 -9.69
N ARG A 318 -18.03 19.59 -10.26
CA ARG A 318 -18.21 19.19 -11.66
C ARG A 318 -18.13 20.36 -12.64
N VAL A 319 -18.25 21.60 -12.15
CA VAL A 319 -18.08 22.81 -12.96
C VAL A 319 -16.66 23.28 -12.72
N PRO A 320 -15.74 23.10 -13.69
CA PRO A 320 -14.42 23.69 -13.59
C PRO A 320 -14.62 25.20 -13.55
N THR A 321 -14.41 25.83 -12.39
CA THR A 321 -14.24 27.28 -12.36
C THR A 321 -13.08 27.57 -13.30
N ALA A 322 -13.28 28.43 -14.30
CA ALA A 322 -12.24 28.74 -15.29
C ALA A 322 -10.91 28.96 -14.55
N PRO A 323 -9.83 28.26 -14.95
CA PRO A 323 -8.54 28.40 -14.29
C PRO A 323 -8.20 29.88 -14.26
N ARG A 324 -8.05 30.44 -13.06
CA ARG A 324 -7.71 31.86 -12.92
C ARG A 324 -6.36 32.06 -13.63
N PRO A 325 -6.23 33.03 -14.55
CA PRO A 325 -5.01 33.20 -15.32
C PRO A 325 -3.81 33.34 -14.38
N ARG A 326 -2.75 32.57 -14.65
CA ARG A 326 -1.44 32.67 -13.98
C ARG A 326 -0.87 34.07 -14.25
N GLY A 327 -1.20 35.02 -13.39
CA GLY A 327 -0.69 36.41 -13.50
C GLY A 327 -1.56 37.47 -12.82
N GLU A 328 -2.88 37.26 -12.70
CA GLU A 328 -3.77 38.30 -12.13
C GLU A 328 -3.72 38.40 -10.60
N GLN A 329 -2.96 37.54 -9.91
CA GLN A 329 -2.82 37.59 -8.45
C GLN A 329 -1.70 38.52 -7.95
N LEU A 330 -0.96 39.20 -8.83
CA LEU A 330 0.14 40.10 -8.44
C LEU A 330 -0.07 41.58 -8.74
N CYS A 331 -1.17 41.97 -9.41
CA CYS A 331 -1.43 43.37 -9.75
C CYS A 331 -2.87 43.78 -9.39
N VAL A 332 -3.21 43.79 -8.09
CA VAL A 332 -4.26 44.67 -7.59
C VAL A 332 -3.58 45.67 -6.64
N GLN A 333 -3.04 46.71 -7.26
CA GLN A 333 -2.73 47.96 -6.59
C GLN A 333 -4.06 48.66 -6.24
N ASP A 334 -4.13 49.13 -5.00
CA ASP A 334 -4.94 50.25 -4.52
C ASP A 334 -6.47 50.10 -4.52
N SER A 335 -6.97 49.27 -3.61
CA SER A 335 -8.27 49.52 -2.97
C SER A 335 -8.14 49.40 -1.44
N PRO A 336 -8.35 50.48 -0.67
CA PRO A 336 -7.97 50.55 0.75
C PRO A 336 -8.98 49.92 1.74
N THR A 337 -9.98 49.15 1.28
CA THR A 337 -11.09 48.73 2.17
C THR A 337 -11.42 47.23 2.19
N LEU A 338 -10.61 46.36 1.59
CA LEU A 338 -10.80 44.90 1.71
C LEU A 338 -9.58 44.22 2.35
N PRO A 339 -9.79 43.32 3.34
CA PRO A 339 -8.69 42.65 4.02
C PRO A 339 -7.89 41.80 3.03
N ARG A 340 -6.62 42.20 2.83
CA ARG A 340 -5.64 41.54 1.97
C ARG A 340 -5.46 40.07 2.36
N GLY A 341 -5.59 39.19 1.36
CA GLY A 341 -4.96 37.86 1.37
C GLY A 341 -5.91 36.68 1.60
N ALA A 342 -6.87 36.46 0.69
CA ALA A 342 -7.49 35.15 0.53
C ALA A 342 -6.52 34.25 -0.25
N GLY A 343 -5.64 33.53 0.46
CA GLY A 343 -4.88 32.44 -0.12
C GLY A 343 -5.83 31.35 -0.64
N SER A 344 -5.34 30.45 -1.49
CA SER A 344 -6.16 29.28 -1.87
C SER A 344 -6.55 28.47 -0.63
N ALA A 345 -7.67 27.76 -0.64
CA ALA A 345 -8.06 26.88 0.47
C ALA A 345 -6.92 25.90 0.85
N LEU A 346 -6.11 25.48 -0.13
CA LEU A 346 -4.92 24.68 0.07
C LEU A 346 -3.79 25.45 0.77
N GLN A 347 -3.54 26.70 0.40
CA GLN A 347 -2.60 27.58 1.12
C GLN A 347 -3.08 27.86 2.54
N HIS A 348 -4.39 28.02 2.77
CA HIS A 348 -4.96 28.13 4.11
C HIS A 348 -4.83 26.82 4.90
N LYS A 349 -5.02 25.65 4.28
CA LYS A 349 -4.81 24.33 4.93
C LYS A 349 -3.32 24.10 5.25
N LYS A 350 -2.40 24.41 4.32
CA LYS A 350 -0.95 24.36 4.53
C LYS A 350 -0.51 25.36 5.60
N LYS A 351 -1.03 26.59 5.58
CA LYS A 351 -0.79 27.61 6.61
C LYS A 351 -1.36 27.18 7.96
N ARG A 352 -2.56 26.60 8.02
CA ARG A 352 -3.14 26.03 9.26
C ARG A 352 -2.30 24.87 9.78
N ALA A 353 -1.81 23.97 8.92
CA ALA A 353 -0.93 22.87 9.32
C ALA A 353 0.45 23.38 9.80
N LEU A 354 1.00 24.41 9.16
CA LEU A 354 2.24 25.06 9.60
C LEU A 354 2.05 25.83 10.91
N CYS A 355 0.97 26.59 11.05
CA CYS A 355 0.61 27.27 12.29
C CYS A 355 0.27 26.28 13.41
N GLY A 356 -0.34 25.14 13.08
CA GLY A 356 -0.59 24.05 14.02
C GLY A 356 0.72 23.43 14.52
N ARG A 357 1.67 23.15 13.62
CA ARG A 357 3.02 22.71 13.98
C ARG A 357 3.76 23.75 14.82
N ALA A 358 3.70 25.02 14.45
CA ALA A 358 4.33 26.11 15.20
C ALA A 358 3.71 26.31 16.59
N ARG A 359 2.38 26.19 16.71
CA ARG A 359 1.70 26.23 18.02
C ARG A 359 2.00 25.02 18.88
N ALA A 360 2.03 23.82 18.31
CA ALA A 360 2.42 22.61 19.03
C ALA A 360 3.86 22.71 19.53
N ALA A 361 4.79 23.19 18.68
CA ALA A 361 6.17 23.46 19.07
C ALA A 361 6.26 24.56 20.16
N ALA A 362 5.53 25.66 20.03
CA ALA A 362 5.53 26.73 21.02
C ALA A 362 4.90 26.30 22.36
N ALA A 363 3.83 25.49 22.33
CA ALA A 363 3.20 24.94 23.52
C ALA A 363 4.12 23.93 24.23
N ALA A 364 4.84 23.10 23.47
CA ALA A 364 5.87 22.21 23.98
C ALA A 364 7.01 22.98 24.66
N SER A 365 7.54 24.01 24.00
CA SER A 365 8.57 24.89 24.57
C SER A 365 8.09 25.63 25.82
N ALA A 366 6.83 26.05 25.87
CA ALA A 366 6.26 26.74 27.04
C ALA A 366 6.04 25.80 28.23
N ALA A 367 5.73 24.52 27.99
CA ALA A 367 5.54 23.53 29.04
C ALA A 367 6.87 23.01 29.64
N GLY A 368 8.02 23.41 29.10
CA GLY A 368 9.33 22.85 29.45
C GLY A 368 9.46 21.35 29.11
N SER A 369 8.46 20.79 28.42
CA SER A 369 8.40 19.39 28.02
C SER A 369 9.01 19.28 26.63
N LEU A 370 10.10 18.51 26.51
CA LEU A 370 10.77 18.25 25.25
C LEU A 370 9.96 17.26 24.40
N SER A 371 8.81 17.69 23.89
CA SER A 371 8.00 16.89 22.99
C SER A 371 8.43 17.07 21.54
N ILE A 372 8.59 15.98 20.81
CA ILE A 372 8.95 15.92 19.39
C ILE A 372 7.71 15.50 18.60
N PRO A 373 7.37 16.17 17.48
CA PRO A 373 6.29 15.71 16.62
C PRO A 373 6.56 14.31 16.04
N LEU A 374 5.53 13.45 16.00
CA LEU A 374 5.64 12.07 15.47
C LEU A 374 6.32 12.01 14.09
N GLY A 375 5.92 12.87 13.15
CA GLY A 375 6.50 12.89 11.81
C GLY A 375 7.98 13.26 11.77
N THR A 376 8.48 14.00 12.78
CA THR A 376 9.90 14.30 12.94
C THR A 376 10.65 13.06 13.44
N LEU A 377 10.09 12.34 14.42
CA LEU A 377 10.67 11.08 14.90
C LEU A 377 10.76 10.07 13.76
N GLU A 378 9.65 9.82 13.05
CA GLU A 378 9.58 8.92 11.89
C GLU A 378 10.60 9.28 10.81
N ALA A 379 10.76 10.58 10.50
CA ALA A 379 11.72 11.03 9.49
C ALA A 379 13.18 10.78 9.86
N CYS A 380 13.48 10.61 11.15
CA CYS A 380 14.83 10.29 11.64
C CYS A 380 15.13 8.79 11.64
N LEU A 381 14.12 7.93 11.45
CA LEU A 381 14.30 6.49 11.44
C LEU A 381 14.96 6.00 10.13
N PRO A 382 15.68 4.87 10.18
CA PRO A 382 16.14 4.17 8.98
C PRO A 382 14.98 3.80 8.03
N CYS A 383 15.19 3.92 6.73
CA CYS A 383 14.16 3.61 5.72
C CYS A 383 13.82 2.11 5.64
N CYS A 384 14.71 1.24 6.11
CA CYS A 384 14.51 -0.21 6.16
C CYS A 384 13.85 -0.71 7.46
N CYS A 385 13.31 0.18 8.29
CA CYS A 385 12.72 -0.23 9.55
C CYS A 385 11.43 -1.04 9.37
N THR A 386 11.36 -2.19 10.02
CA THR A 386 10.09 -2.88 10.31
C THR A 386 9.40 -2.17 11.47
N HIS A 387 8.08 -2.07 11.44
CA HIS A 387 7.29 -1.43 12.49
C HIS A 387 6.23 -2.39 13.04
N HIS A 388 6.29 -2.67 14.34
CA HIS A 388 5.34 -3.55 15.02
C HIS A 388 5.04 -3.04 16.43
N SER A 389 3.77 -2.73 16.73
CA SER A 389 3.34 -2.30 18.08
C SER A 389 4.19 -1.15 18.67
N GLY A 390 4.57 -0.18 17.82
CA GLY A 390 5.42 0.95 18.21
C GLY A 390 6.93 0.65 18.25
N PHE A 391 7.35 -0.60 18.02
CA PHE A 391 8.77 -0.94 17.86
C PHE A 391 9.22 -0.62 16.44
N HIS A 392 10.29 0.15 16.32
CA HIS A 392 10.97 0.38 15.05
C HIS A 392 12.29 -0.40 15.03
N CYS A 393 12.31 -1.48 14.28
CA CYS A 393 13.41 -2.43 14.25
C CYS A 393 14.17 -2.37 12.93
N VAL A 394 15.46 -2.66 12.96
CA VAL A 394 16.32 -2.80 11.77
C VAL A 394 16.87 -4.22 11.76
N ASP A 395 16.80 -4.88 10.62
CA ASP A 395 17.47 -6.15 10.39
C ASP A 395 18.95 -5.88 10.05
N LEU A 396 19.85 -6.34 10.92
CA LEU A 396 21.30 -6.23 10.74
C LEU A 396 21.91 -7.50 10.13
N GLY A 397 21.07 -8.34 9.52
CA GLY A 397 21.45 -9.57 8.83
C GLY A 397 21.56 -10.78 9.77
N SER A 398 21.93 -11.92 9.19
CA SER A 398 21.91 -13.24 9.86
C SER A 398 22.76 -13.36 11.12
N VAL A 399 23.80 -12.53 11.26
CA VAL A 399 24.75 -12.58 12.39
C VAL A 399 24.24 -11.80 13.61
N PHE A 400 23.61 -10.65 13.39
CA PHE A 400 23.19 -9.75 14.46
C PHE A 400 21.69 -9.75 14.71
N GLY A 401 20.90 -10.25 13.76
CA GLY A 401 19.45 -10.31 13.85
C GLY A 401 18.77 -8.94 13.81
N GLU A 402 17.51 -8.92 14.24
CA GLU A 402 16.68 -7.71 14.31
C GLU A 402 16.98 -6.94 15.60
N VAL A 403 17.25 -5.63 15.49
CA VAL A 403 17.54 -4.75 16.63
C VAL A 403 16.55 -3.58 16.64
N ALA A 404 15.94 -3.32 17.79
CA ALA A 404 15.08 -2.16 17.99
C ALA A 404 15.93 -0.88 18.05
N CYS A 405 15.60 0.10 17.21
CA CYS A 405 16.26 1.39 17.18
C CYS A 405 15.60 2.39 18.11
N CYS A 406 14.26 2.37 18.20
CA CYS A 406 13.47 3.15 19.14
C CYS A 406 12.08 2.53 19.33
N LEU A 407 11.40 2.98 20.38
CA LEU A 407 9.98 2.73 20.60
C LEU A 407 9.22 4.05 20.51
N ILE A 408 8.20 4.10 19.68
CA ILE A 408 7.27 5.23 19.57
C ILE A 408 5.88 4.69 19.89
N LEU A 409 5.37 5.02 21.07
CA LEU A 409 4.19 4.37 21.65
C LEU A 409 3.02 5.35 21.79
N ASP A 410 1.86 4.98 21.25
CA ASP A 410 0.60 5.68 21.52
C ASP A 410 0.03 5.20 22.86
N GLU A 411 -0.18 6.10 23.81
CA GLU A 411 -0.70 5.75 25.13
C GLU A 411 -2.06 5.05 25.09
N ASN A 412 -2.87 5.27 24.04
CA ASN A 412 -4.15 4.58 23.91
C ASN A 412 -3.98 3.10 23.57
N ASP A 413 -2.90 2.74 22.89
CA ASP A 413 -2.55 1.37 22.51
C ASP A 413 -1.66 0.69 23.56
N HIS A 414 -1.08 1.46 24.49
CA HIS A 414 -0.19 0.97 25.54
C HIS A 414 -0.58 1.51 26.94
N PRO A 415 -1.78 1.19 27.44
CA PRO A 415 -2.34 1.83 28.64
C PRO A 415 -1.53 1.59 29.92
N LEU A 416 -0.72 0.54 29.97
CA LEU A 416 0.11 0.18 31.14
C LEU A 416 1.52 0.78 31.11
N VAL A 417 1.90 1.51 30.05
CA VAL A 417 3.30 1.92 29.87
C VAL A 417 3.75 2.87 30.99
N ARG A 418 2.94 3.87 31.37
CA ARG A 418 3.32 4.83 32.41
C ARG A 418 3.31 4.23 33.81
N SER A 419 2.35 3.36 34.12
CA SER A 419 2.13 2.81 35.47
C SER A 419 3.03 1.62 35.77
N HIS A 420 3.23 0.73 34.79
CA HIS A 420 3.92 -0.55 35.00
C HIS A 420 5.14 -0.72 34.11
N LYS A 421 5.42 0.23 33.20
CA LYS A 421 6.48 0.09 32.19
C LYS A 421 6.24 -1.14 31.31
N VAL A 422 4.97 -1.44 31.04
CA VAL A 422 4.55 -2.59 30.23
C VAL A 422 3.98 -2.09 28.90
N VAL A 423 4.42 -2.69 27.81
CA VAL A 423 3.92 -2.41 26.46
C VAL A 423 3.12 -3.58 25.93
N CYS A 424 2.00 -3.27 25.28
CA CYS A 424 1.20 -4.24 24.54
C CYS A 424 1.85 -4.54 23.17
N VAL A 425 2.02 -5.82 22.86
CA VAL A 425 2.44 -6.33 21.55
C VAL A 425 1.25 -7.02 20.90
N PHE A 426 0.80 -6.51 19.76
CA PHE A 426 -0.34 -7.04 19.03
C PHE A 426 0.11 -8.13 18.05
N GLY A 427 0.02 -9.40 18.46
CA GLY A 427 0.40 -10.54 17.62
C GLY A 427 0.73 -11.82 18.38
N THR A 428 1.51 -12.70 17.75
CA THR A 428 1.85 -14.01 18.33
C THR A 428 2.88 -13.89 19.46
N HIS A 429 2.96 -14.92 20.31
CA HIS A 429 4.01 -15.02 21.32
C HIS A 429 5.43 -15.01 20.70
N ALA A 430 5.59 -15.59 19.51
CA ALA A 430 6.85 -15.58 18.77
C ALA A 430 7.27 -14.16 18.35
N LEU A 431 6.32 -13.33 17.91
CA LEU A 431 6.58 -11.92 17.60
C LEU A 431 6.99 -11.16 18.86
N ALA A 432 6.25 -11.30 19.96
CA ALA A 432 6.57 -10.64 21.23
C ALA A 432 7.96 -11.03 21.74
N SER A 433 8.31 -12.32 21.65
CA SER A 433 9.64 -12.81 22.01
C SER A 433 10.75 -12.27 21.11
N ARG A 434 10.46 -12.09 19.81
CA ARG A 434 11.41 -11.49 18.86
C ARG A 434 11.64 -10.00 19.18
N LEU A 435 10.59 -9.24 19.46
CA LEU A 435 10.69 -7.84 19.86
C LEU A 435 11.39 -7.66 21.21
N ALA A 436 11.18 -8.58 22.16
CA ALA A 436 11.93 -8.60 23.42
C ALA A 436 13.43 -8.71 23.17
N ARG A 437 13.86 -9.67 22.33
CA ARG A 437 15.27 -9.81 21.96
C ARG A 437 15.81 -8.59 21.23
N ALA A 438 15.04 -8.06 20.27
CA ALA A 438 15.43 -6.87 19.52
C ALA A 438 15.65 -5.64 20.43
N ALA A 439 14.92 -5.56 21.54
CA ALA A 439 15.02 -4.49 22.53
C ALA A 439 15.76 -4.89 23.81
N GLU A 440 16.59 -5.94 23.80
CA GLU A 440 17.47 -6.28 24.94
C GLU A 440 18.49 -5.17 25.23
N GLN A 441 18.88 -4.44 24.19
CA GLN A 441 19.71 -3.26 24.31
C GLN A 441 18.89 -2.04 24.69
N GLN A 442 19.58 -1.03 25.21
CA GLN A 442 18.95 0.23 25.53
C GLN A 442 18.38 0.91 24.26
N VAL A 443 17.09 1.23 24.32
CA VAL A 443 16.31 1.88 23.28
C VAL A 443 15.60 3.12 23.82
N PRO A 444 15.59 4.23 23.08
CA PRO A 444 14.84 5.41 23.47
C PRO A 444 13.35 5.14 23.30
N VAL A 445 12.56 5.56 24.29
CA VAL A 445 11.10 5.43 24.29
C VAL A 445 10.47 6.82 24.22
N PHE A 446 9.61 7.00 23.23
CA PHE A 446 8.81 8.20 23.04
C PHE A 446 7.34 7.87 23.26
N LEU A 447 6.65 8.63 24.11
CA LEU A 447 5.25 8.44 24.46
C LEU A 447 4.40 9.61 23.96
N GLY A 448 3.32 9.32 23.26
CA GLY A 448 2.41 10.34 22.75
C GLY A 448 0.96 9.86 22.68
N ARG A 449 0.08 10.71 22.17
CA ARG A 449 -1.32 10.37 21.90
C ARG A 449 -1.69 10.75 20.47
N GLY A 450 -2.19 9.79 19.72
CA GLY A 450 -2.64 9.93 18.34
C GLY A 450 -1.56 9.59 17.32
N GLY A 451 -2.00 9.04 16.18
CA GLY A 451 -1.16 8.70 15.03
C GLY A 451 -0.94 9.84 14.02
N ALA A 452 -1.41 11.06 14.30
CA ALA A 452 -1.19 12.18 13.37
C ALA A 452 0.29 12.60 13.38
N ARG A 453 0.88 12.89 12.22
CA ARG A 453 2.31 13.30 12.12
C ARG A 453 2.68 14.56 12.92
N ALA A 454 1.70 15.36 13.31
CA ALA A 454 1.90 16.55 14.15
C ALA A 454 1.66 16.28 15.65
N ALA A 455 1.24 15.06 16.02
CA ALA A 455 1.01 14.68 17.41
C ALA A 455 2.33 14.80 18.20
N PRO A 456 2.31 15.41 19.39
CA PRO A 456 3.50 15.56 20.21
C PRO A 456 3.81 14.24 20.94
N TYR A 457 5.07 13.83 20.89
CA TYR A 457 5.59 12.66 21.60
C TYR A 457 6.71 13.11 22.55
N GLU A 458 6.54 12.82 23.83
CA GLU A 458 7.49 13.11 24.90
C GLU A 458 8.59 12.02 24.92
N PHE A 459 9.85 12.43 25.02
CA PHE A 459 10.92 11.48 25.34
C PHE A 459 10.77 11.03 26.79
N TRP A 460 10.47 9.76 26.99
CA TRP A 460 10.20 9.21 28.32
C TRP A 460 11.44 8.64 29.00
N GLY A 461 12.47 8.32 28.22
CA GLY A 461 13.74 7.83 28.69
C GLY A 461 14.25 6.66 27.87
N SER A 462 15.27 6.00 28.40
CA SER A 462 15.91 4.87 27.76
C SER A 462 15.59 3.58 28.50
N PHE A 463 15.16 2.56 27.76
CA PHE A 463 14.64 1.32 28.31
C PHE A 463 15.28 0.10 27.64
N CYS A 464 15.27 -1.05 28.29
CA CYS A 464 15.46 -2.34 27.65
C CYS A 464 14.26 -3.25 27.96
N ALA A 465 13.99 -4.21 27.10
CA ALA A 465 13.01 -5.25 27.33
C ALA A 465 13.56 -6.28 28.32
N GLN A 466 12.80 -6.58 29.37
CA GLN A 466 13.13 -7.67 30.31
C GLN A 466 12.62 -9.02 29.80
N GLY A 467 11.50 -9.02 29.09
CA GLY A 467 10.88 -10.24 28.58
C GLY A 467 9.38 -10.11 28.40
N VAL A 468 8.79 -11.15 27.80
CA VAL A 468 7.34 -11.28 27.67
C VAL A 468 6.77 -11.81 28.98
N LEU A 469 5.74 -11.15 29.51
CA LEU A 469 5.05 -11.58 30.72
C LEU A 469 4.23 -12.84 30.44
N SER A 470 4.26 -13.79 31.38
CA SER A 470 3.49 -15.03 31.30
C SER A 470 1.99 -14.77 31.27
N ASP A 471 1.21 -15.60 30.60
CA ASP A 471 -0.25 -15.44 30.45
C ASP A 471 -1.02 -15.44 31.78
N ASN A 472 -0.43 -15.97 32.85
CA ASN A 472 -0.97 -15.93 34.21
C ASN A 472 -0.68 -14.61 34.95
N CYS A 473 -0.03 -13.64 34.31
CA CYS A 473 0.30 -12.36 34.94
C CYS A 473 -1.00 -11.57 35.23
N PRO A 474 -1.19 -11.06 36.47
CA PRO A 474 -2.39 -10.30 36.82
C PRO A 474 -2.66 -9.08 35.93
N LEU A 475 -1.63 -8.51 35.29
CA LEU A 475 -1.76 -7.37 34.38
C LEU A 475 -2.57 -7.68 33.12
N TYR A 476 -2.69 -8.96 32.72
CA TYR A 476 -3.62 -9.33 31.66
C TYR A 476 -5.08 -9.09 32.07
N CYS A 477 -5.39 -9.12 33.36
CA CYS A 477 -6.74 -8.85 33.89
C CYS A 477 -7.02 -7.36 34.09
N ASP A 478 -6.08 -6.47 33.76
CA ASP A 478 -6.30 -5.02 33.85
C ASP A 478 -7.45 -4.60 32.91
N ALA A 479 -8.38 -3.79 33.44
CA ALA A 479 -9.58 -3.39 32.69
C ALA A 479 -9.26 -2.67 31.38
N SER A 480 -8.17 -1.89 31.33
CA SER A 480 -7.74 -1.19 30.12
C SER A 480 -7.18 -2.15 29.06
N VAL A 481 -6.44 -3.18 29.48
CA VAL A 481 -5.93 -4.23 28.58
C VAL A 481 -7.08 -5.08 28.04
N GLN A 482 -8.06 -5.43 28.89
CA GLN A 482 -9.25 -6.17 28.47
C GLN A 482 -10.12 -5.38 27.47
N ALA A 483 -10.26 -4.06 27.70
CA ALA A 483 -10.96 -3.18 26.76
C ALA A 483 -10.22 -3.11 25.40
N LEU A 484 -8.89 -2.96 25.43
CA LEU A 484 -8.05 -2.94 24.24
C LEU A 484 -8.12 -4.28 23.49
N ARG A 485 -8.07 -5.41 24.19
CA ARG A 485 -8.24 -6.76 23.62
C ARG A 485 -9.60 -6.89 22.94
N SER A 486 -10.67 -6.49 23.61
CA SER A 486 -12.03 -6.54 23.05
C SER A 486 -12.17 -5.69 21.79
N ASP A 487 -11.65 -4.46 21.79
CA ASP A 487 -11.66 -3.59 20.61
C ASP A 487 -10.84 -4.18 19.45
N TRP A 488 -9.69 -4.76 19.77
CA TRP A 488 -8.83 -5.40 18.78
C TRP A 488 -9.46 -6.66 18.18
N GLU A 489 -10.09 -7.51 19.00
CA GLU A 489 -10.90 -8.67 18.55
C GLU A 489 -12.05 -8.23 17.64
N MET A 490 -12.73 -7.12 17.97
CA MET A 490 -13.79 -6.58 17.11
C MET A 490 -13.27 -6.15 15.74
N ARG A 491 -12.08 -5.55 15.67
CA ARG A 491 -11.43 -5.18 14.39
C ARG A 491 -10.96 -6.41 13.61
N LEU A 492 -10.60 -7.48 14.31
CA LEU A 492 -10.02 -8.71 13.74
C LEU A 492 -11.03 -9.82 13.41
N ARG A 493 -12.35 -9.57 13.48
CA ARG A 493 -13.45 -10.53 13.19
C ARG A 493 -13.39 -11.29 11.83
N ARG A 494 -12.30 -11.18 11.06
CA ARG A 494 -12.05 -11.83 9.77
C ARG A 494 -10.67 -12.47 9.61
N ARG A 495 -9.86 -12.65 10.66
CA ARG A 495 -8.53 -13.33 10.58
C ARG A 495 -8.37 -14.45 11.61
N THR A 496 -7.52 -15.40 11.23
CA THR A 496 -7.19 -16.71 11.83
C THR A 496 -6.73 -16.68 13.30
N ASP A 497 -6.90 -17.83 13.96
CA ASP A 497 -7.00 -18.07 15.42
C ASP A 497 -5.72 -17.89 16.29
N ASP A 498 -4.73 -17.08 15.93
CA ASP A 498 -3.47 -17.00 16.71
C ASP A 498 -2.95 -15.57 16.98
N LEU A 499 -3.80 -14.57 16.76
CA LEU A 499 -3.48 -13.17 17.08
C LEU A 499 -4.05 -12.84 18.47
N ASP A 500 -3.18 -12.49 19.43
CA ASP A 500 -3.53 -12.00 20.77
C ASP A 500 -2.71 -10.73 21.12
N ILE A 501 -3.03 -10.07 22.24
CA ILE A 501 -2.20 -9.06 22.86
C ILE A 501 -1.26 -9.76 23.85
N ARG A 502 0.04 -9.56 23.68
CA ARG A 502 1.09 -10.00 24.63
C ARG A 502 1.63 -8.81 25.39
N LEU A 503 1.93 -8.99 26.67
CA LEU A 503 2.49 -7.94 27.51
C LEU A 503 4.00 -8.11 27.61
N LEU A 504 4.76 -7.04 27.35
CA LEU A 504 6.21 -7.03 27.40
C LEU A 504 6.68 -6.01 28.44
N GLN A 505 7.50 -6.47 29.38
CA GLN A 505 8.01 -5.65 30.47
C GLN A 505 9.25 -4.88 30.04
N LEU A 506 9.25 -3.57 30.28
CA LEU A 506 10.40 -2.70 30.09
C LEU A 506 11.08 -2.39 31.42
N HIS A 507 12.40 -2.20 31.37
CA HIS A 507 13.24 -1.74 32.46
C HIS A 507 13.90 -0.41 32.08
N CYS A 508 13.73 0.60 32.92
CA CYS A 508 14.38 1.89 32.71
C CYS A 508 15.85 1.78 33.15
N THR A 509 16.76 2.16 32.27
CA THR A 509 18.21 2.06 32.51
C THR A 509 18.82 3.33 33.11
N CYS A 510 18.08 4.44 33.18
CA CYS A 510 18.57 5.68 33.75
C CYS A 510 18.59 5.59 35.28
N SER A 511 19.76 5.29 35.87
CA SER A 511 19.98 5.14 37.32
C SER A 511 20.09 6.47 38.08
N GLU A 512 19.86 7.63 37.46
CA GLU A 512 20.08 8.92 38.12
C GLU A 512 19.01 9.28 39.19
N GLY A 513 17.90 8.55 39.24
CA GLY A 513 16.85 8.73 40.25
C GLY A 513 17.17 8.18 41.65
N GLU A 514 18.11 7.24 41.78
CA GLU A 514 18.52 6.73 43.09
C GLU A 514 19.60 7.60 43.75
N ALA A 515 20.44 8.30 42.99
CA ALA A 515 21.42 9.23 43.54
C ALA A 515 20.78 10.51 44.15
N LEU A 516 19.58 10.89 43.71
CA LEU A 516 18.81 12.01 44.29
C LEU A 516 17.86 11.60 45.42
N ARG A 517 17.53 10.31 45.57
CA ARG A 517 16.73 9.79 46.69
C ARG A 517 17.56 9.15 47.81
N ALA A 518 18.78 8.67 47.54
CA ALA A 518 19.66 8.04 48.54
C ALA A 518 20.46 9.03 49.42
N LYS A 519 20.29 10.35 49.26
CA LYS A 519 20.81 11.35 50.23
C LYS A 519 19.98 11.45 51.52
N CYS A 520 19.03 10.55 51.74
CA CYS A 520 18.27 10.42 53.00
C CYS A 520 18.08 8.95 53.40
N SER A 521 19.17 8.19 53.57
CA SER A 521 19.21 7.06 54.52
C SER A 521 20.64 6.54 54.65
N CYS A 522 21.25 6.79 55.80
CA CYS A 522 22.47 6.12 56.25
C CYS A 522 22.20 4.65 56.61
N GLY A 523 23.18 3.78 56.41
CA GLY A 523 23.17 2.41 56.96
C GLY A 523 24.24 1.50 56.36
N ASP A 524 25.30 1.27 57.14
CA ASP A 524 26.38 0.29 56.94
C ASP A 524 25.90 -1.15 56.70
N GLY A 525 26.67 -1.91 55.90
CA GLY A 525 26.72 -3.38 55.96
C GLY A 525 27.05 -4.09 54.64
N GLY A 526 28.25 -4.68 54.52
CA GLY A 526 28.56 -5.78 53.56
C GLY A 526 28.03 -7.15 54.05
N PRO A 527 28.40 -8.33 53.50
CA PRO A 527 29.47 -8.63 52.52
C PRO A 527 29.10 -9.69 51.42
N ASP A 528 30.15 -10.15 50.70
CA ASP A 528 30.34 -11.44 49.98
C ASP A 528 29.81 -11.64 48.53
N GLU A 529 30.75 -11.65 47.57
CA GLU A 529 30.60 -12.18 46.22
C GLU A 529 31.40 -13.49 46.08
N GLY A 530 30.73 -14.56 45.60
CA GLY A 530 31.36 -15.79 45.11
C GLY A 530 31.45 -15.79 43.57
N PRO A 531 32.40 -16.54 42.96
CA PRO A 531 32.66 -16.48 41.53
C PRO A 531 31.90 -17.58 40.77
N ASP A 532 31.07 -17.18 39.81
CA ASP A 532 30.67 -18.08 38.71
C ASP A 532 30.54 -17.27 37.41
N ALA A 533 31.65 -17.22 36.66
CA ALA A 533 31.77 -16.49 35.41
C ALA A 533 31.41 -17.41 34.24
N ALA A 534 30.16 -17.35 33.82
CA ALA A 534 29.74 -17.78 32.49
C ALA A 534 30.40 -16.90 31.41
N VAL A 535 30.78 -17.54 30.30
CA VAL A 535 31.41 -16.95 29.13
C VAL A 535 30.62 -15.73 28.63
N ARG A 536 31.11 -14.53 28.95
CA ARG A 536 30.65 -13.26 28.36
C ARG A 536 31.33 -13.08 27.02
N LEU A 537 30.55 -13.12 25.94
CA LEU A 537 30.96 -12.60 24.64
C LEU A 537 31.22 -11.10 24.78
N THR A 538 32.48 -10.71 24.67
CA THR A 538 32.90 -9.31 24.66
C THR A 538 32.54 -8.67 23.33
N PHE A 539 31.48 -7.87 23.33
CA PHE A 539 31.31 -6.81 22.33
C PHE A 539 32.47 -5.79 22.46
N PRO A 540 32.87 -5.10 21.39
CA PRO A 540 33.83 -4.00 21.49
C PRO A 540 33.37 -2.98 22.55
N PRO A 541 34.32 -2.28 23.21
CA PRO A 541 34.02 -1.46 24.40
C PRO A 541 32.86 -0.50 24.12
N ARG A 542 31.85 -0.56 25.00
CA ARG A 542 30.64 0.27 25.01
C ARG A 542 31.04 1.74 24.80
N HIS A 543 30.85 2.27 23.59
CA HIS A 543 31.09 3.68 23.32
C HIS A 543 30.12 4.55 24.11
N HIS A 544 30.69 5.19 25.13
CA HIS A 544 30.43 6.50 25.74
C HIS A 544 29.06 7.20 25.61
N ALA A 545 28.58 7.64 26.79
CA ALA A 545 27.61 8.71 27.03
C ALA A 545 26.27 8.56 26.29
N GLU A 546 25.39 7.75 26.86
CA GLU A 546 23.99 7.65 26.46
C GLU A 546 23.36 9.05 26.46
N ALA A 547 22.76 9.40 25.34
CA ALA A 547 22.11 10.68 25.12
C ALA A 547 21.11 10.97 26.24
N THR A 548 21.39 12.00 27.05
CA THR A 548 20.50 12.46 28.13
C THR A 548 19.42 13.41 27.61
N SER A 549 19.50 13.82 26.34
CA SER A 549 18.54 14.71 25.72
C SER A 549 17.90 14.08 24.46
N PRO A 550 16.68 14.49 24.12
CA PRO A 550 16.00 14.02 22.91
C PRO A 550 16.76 14.39 21.63
N GLU A 551 17.44 15.54 21.60
CA GLU A 551 18.27 15.97 20.46
C GLU A 551 19.45 15.03 20.24
N ALA A 552 20.12 14.64 21.33
CA ALA A 552 21.22 13.69 21.27
C ALA A 552 20.72 12.32 20.81
N TRP A 553 19.52 11.90 21.21
CA TRP A 553 18.92 10.65 20.72
C TRP A 553 18.52 10.71 19.25
N VAL A 554 17.95 11.82 18.79
CA VAL A 554 17.67 12.04 17.37
C VAL A 554 18.96 11.93 16.57
N GLU A 555 20.07 12.46 17.08
CA GLU A 555 21.37 12.34 16.42
C GLU A 555 21.90 10.90 16.44
N VAL A 556 21.76 10.16 17.55
CA VAL A 556 22.07 8.72 17.61
C VAL A 556 21.24 7.94 16.59
N LEU A 557 19.94 8.24 16.43
CA LEU A 557 19.09 7.60 15.43
C LEU A 557 19.56 7.89 14.00
N ARG A 558 19.97 9.13 13.71
CA ARG A 558 20.58 9.48 12.41
C ARG A 558 21.89 8.73 12.17
N GLN A 559 22.76 8.64 13.18
CA GLN A 559 24.01 7.89 13.08
C GLN A 559 23.76 6.39 12.84
N ARG A 560 22.82 5.80 13.58
CA ARG A 560 22.39 4.39 13.37
C ARG A 560 21.80 4.19 11.98
N ARG A 561 21.00 5.13 11.46
CA ARG A 561 20.51 5.11 10.08
C ARG A 561 21.64 5.10 9.05
N THR A 562 22.63 5.97 9.22
CA THR A 562 23.80 6.01 8.33
C THR A 562 24.61 4.72 8.42
N ALA A 563 24.83 4.18 9.61
CA ALA A 563 25.54 2.92 9.82
C ALA A 563 24.80 1.72 9.21
N ALA A 564 23.48 1.65 9.36
CA ALA A 564 22.66 0.61 8.75
C ALA A 564 22.69 0.68 7.21
N ALA A 565 22.62 1.89 6.66
CA ALA A 565 22.76 2.09 5.21
C ALA A 565 24.15 1.67 4.70
N ALA A 566 25.21 1.93 5.47
CA ALA A 566 26.56 1.51 5.15
C ALA A 566 26.78 -0.01 5.28
N ALA A 567 26.11 -0.69 6.22
CA ALA A 567 26.19 -2.14 6.37
C ALA A 567 25.38 -2.91 5.30
N ALA A 568 24.37 -2.27 4.72
CA ALA A 568 23.55 -2.83 3.65
C ALA A 568 24.16 -2.67 2.25
N ALA A 569 25.08 -1.71 2.08
CA ALA A 569 25.85 -1.48 0.86
C ALA A 569 27.11 -2.37 0.82
#